data_AF-A0AAU9D5P7-F1
#
_entry.id   AF-A0AAU9D5P7-F1
#
_cell.length_a   1.000
_cell.length_b   1.000
_cell.length_c   1.000
_cell.angle_alpha   90.00
_cell.angle_beta   90.00
_cell.angle_gamma   90.00
#
_symmetry.space_group_name_H-M   'P 1'
#
loop_
_entity.id
_entity.type
_entity.pdbx_description
1 polymer ?
#
loop_
_entity_poly.entity_id
_entity_poly.type
_entity_poly.pdbx_seq_one_letter_code
_entity_poly.pdbx_strand_id
1 'polypeptide(L)' 'MDLEIYSVDSDYVDSLNQIDPKVEYHHGDNDRPYIGIVLQINSLNYFVPLSSPKNKHHKMK' A
#
# COMPACT_ATOMS: atom_id res chain seq x y z
N MET A 1 15.76 -2.67 12.09
CA MET A 1 14.66 -1.90 11.48
C MET A 1 13.46 -2.79 11.59
N ASP A 2 12.50 -2.36 12.40
CA ASP A 2 11.28 -3.12 12.59
C ASP A 2 10.25 -2.64 11.58
N LEU A 3 9.49 -3.58 11.02
CA LEU A 3 8.39 -3.25 10.11
C LEU A 3 7.18 -2.87 10.96
N GLU A 4 6.61 -1.72 10.65
CA GLU A 4 5.44 -1.19 11.35
C GLU A 4 4.26 -1.03 10.40
N ILE A 5 3.06 -0.92 10.98
CA ILE A 5 1.82 -0.65 10.26
C ILE A 5 1.60 0.86 10.23
N TYR A 6 1.30 1.38 9.05
CA TYR A 6 1.06 2.79 8.80
C TYR A 6 -0.31 3.00 8.15
N SER A 7 -0.92 4.15 8.43
CA SER A 7 -1.99 4.72 7.62
C SER A 7 -1.41 5.83 6.77
N VAL A 8 -1.85 5.92 5.52
CA VAL A 8 -1.46 6.98 4.57
C VAL A 8 -2.71 7.80 4.27
N ASP A 9 -2.53 9.11 4.12
CA ASP A 9 -3.58 10.05 3.75
C ASP A 9 -4.27 9.63 2.44
N SER A 10 -5.60 9.56 2.45
CA SER A 10 -6.39 9.10 1.31
C SER A 10 -6.27 10.03 0.10
N ASP A 11 -6.26 11.34 0.31
CA ASP A 11 -6.19 12.33 -0.78
C ASP A 11 -4.83 12.26 -1.48
N TYR A 12 -3.77 11.97 -0.72
CA TYR A 12 -2.45 11.69 -1.29
C TYR A 12 -2.45 10.44 -2.16
N VAL A 13 -3.06 9.34 -1.70
CA VAL A 13 -3.13 8.09 -2.48
C VAL A 13 -4.01 8.27 -3.72
N ASP A 14 -5.11 9.03 -3.64
CA ASP A 14 -5.94 9.38 -4.80
C ASP A 14 -5.13 10.14 -5.85
N SER A 15 -4.39 11.16 -5.41
CA SER A 15 -3.53 11.95 -6.28
C SER A 15 -2.49 11.09 -7.00
N LEU A 16 -1.93 10.09 -6.32
CA LEU A 16 -1.00 9.12 -6.93
C LEU A 16 -1.70 8.17 -7.89
N ASN A 17 -2.92 7.71 -7.58
CA ASN A 17 -3.70 6.83 -8.46
C ASN A 17 -4.12 7.52 -9.76
N GLN A 18 -4.46 8.82 -9.69
CA GLN A 18 -4.78 9.63 -10.87
C GLN A 18 -3.58 9.75 -11.83
N ILE A 19 -2.35 9.66 -11.33
CA ILE A 19 -1.11 9.68 -12.12
C ILE A 19 -0.75 8.27 -12.62
N ASP A 20 -0.78 7.26 -11.75
CA ASP A 20 -0.57 5.85 -12.09
C ASP A 20 -1.72 4.99 -11.54
N PRO A 21 -2.65 4.53 -12.42
CA PRO A 21 -3.80 3.72 -12.01
C PRO A 21 -3.46 2.40 -11.30
N LYS A 22 -2.19 1.98 -11.29
CA LYS A 22 -1.73 0.80 -10.55
C LYS A 22 -1.59 1.05 -9.05
N VAL A 23 -1.55 2.30 -8.59
CA VAL A 23 -1.51 2.63 -7.17
C VAL A 23 -2.83 2.21 -6.53
N GLU A 24 -2.81 1.24 -5.62
CA GLU A 24 -4.04 0.76 -4.97
C GLU A 24 -4.60 1.84 -4.03
N TYR A 25 -5.74 2.44 -4.40
CA TYR A 25 -6.38 3.50 -3.63
C TYR A 25 -7.46 2.98 -2.65
N HIS A 26 -8.19 1.91 -2.99
CA HIS A 26 -9.37 1.52 -2.21
C HIS A 26 -9.56 0.01 -1.97
N HIS A 27 -10.23 -0.28 -0.86
CA HIS A 27 -10.94 -1.55 -0.63
C HIS A 27 -12.26 -1.31 0.14
N GLY A 28 -13.31 -0.91 -0.57
CA GLY A 28 -14.60 -0.57 0.05
C GLY A 28 -14.52 0.74 0.84
N ASP A 29 -15.18 0.79 2.00
CA ASP A 29 -15.33 2.01 2.82
C ASP A 29 -14.19 2.24 3.82
N ASN A 30 -13.14 1.42 3.82
CA ASN A 30 -12.07 1.49 4.82
C ASN A 30 -10.72 1.90 4.19
N ASP A 31 -9.98 2.71 4.94
CA ASP A 31 -8.59 3.03 4.63
C ASP A 31 -7.73 1.77 4.66
N ARG A 32 -6.78 1.72 3.73
CA ARG A 32 -5.88 0.59 3.59
C ARG A 32 -4.68 0.75 4.53
N PRO A 33 -4.37 -0.23 5.39
CA PRO A 33 -3.12 -0.22 6.12
C PRO A 33 -1.94 -0.55 5.20
N TYR A 34 -0.80 0.08 5.47
CA TYR A 34 0.46 -0.13 4.77
C TYR A 34 1.49 -0.71 5.72
N ILE A 35 2.46 -1.45 5.17
CA ILE A 35 3.69 -1.84 5.87
C ILE A 35 4.84 -0.97 5.36
N GLY A 36 5.65 -0.47 6.28
CA GLY A 36 6.85 0.29 5.97
C GLY A 36 7.88 0.29 7.10
N ILE A 37 9.08 0.83 6.89
CA ILE A 37 9.67 1.20 5.59
C ILE A 37 10.23 -0.09 4.96
N VAL A 38 9.70 -0.51 3.80
CA VAL A 38 10.15 -1.77 3.16
C VAL A 38 11.41 -1.58 2.30
N LEU A 39 11.62 -0.36 1.81
CA LEU A 39 12.73 -0.01 0.93
C LEU A 39 12.96 1.50 1.00
N GLN A 40 14.21 1.91 0.87
CA GLN A 40 14.59 3.31 0.73
C GLN A 40 15.38 3.49 -0.56
N ILE A 41 14.88 4.32 -1.48
CA ILE A 41 15.56 4.63 -2.76
C ILE A 41 15.56 6.15 -2.93
N ASN A 42 16.71 6.76 -3.25
CA ASN A 42 16.81 8.20 -3.52
C ASN A 42 16.17 9.08 -2.42
N SER A 43 16.38 8.70 -1.16
CA SER A 43 15.79 9.36 0.02
C SER A 43 14.26 9.29 0.13
N LEU A 44 13.61 8.41 -0.64
CA LEU A 44 12.18 8.11 -0.54
C LEU A 44 11.98 6.79 0.20
N ASN A 45 11.05 6.80 1.16
CA ASN A 45 10.63 5.61 1.89
C ASN A 45 9.46 4.96 1.16
N TYR A 46 9.57 3.67 0.87
CA TYR A 46 8.53 2.90 0.20
C TYR A 46 7.71 2.10 1.19
N PHE A 47 6.42 2.03 0.90
CA PHE A 47 5.39 1.37 1.68
C PHE A 47 4.63 0.40 0.79
N VAL A 48 4.22 -0.74 1.36
CA VAL A 48 3.43 -1.75 0.63
C VAL A 48 2.01 -1.78 1.17
N PRO A 49 0.98 -1.62 0.32
CA PRO A 49 -0.40 -1.77 0.73
C PRO A 49 -0.69 -3.20 1.18
N LEU A 50 -1.27 -3.37 2.37
CA LEU A 50 -1.76 -4.68 2.79
C LEU A 50 -3.09 -5.00 2.13
N SER A 51 -3.35 -6.28 1.91
CA SER A 51 -4.64 -6.76 1.41
C SER A 51 -5.07 -8.01 2.14
N SER A 52 -6.37 -8.14 2.39
CA SER A 52 -6.94 -9.35 2.96
C SER A 52 -6.66 -10.57 2.07
N PRO A 53 -6.52 -11.78 2.64
CA PRO A 53 -6.37 -13.01 1.86
C PRO A 53 -7.47 -13.15 0.80
N LYS A 54 -7.07 -13.42 -0.44
CA LYS A 54 -7.97 -13.71 -1.58
C LYS A 54 -7.71 -15.12 -2.05
N ASN A 55 -8.72 -15.76 -2.67
CA ASN A 55 -8.60 -17.13 -3.18
C ASN A 55 -7.39 -17.32 -4.11
N LYS A 56 -7.03 -16.30 -4.90
CA LYS A 56 -5.84 -16.34 -5.78
C LYS A 56 -4.51 -16.47 -5.02
N HIS A 57 -4.44 -15.99 -3.78
CA HIS A 57 -3.22 -16.01 -2.95
C HIS A 57 -2.84 -17.44 -2.55
N HIS A 58 -3.81 -18.37 -2.43
CA HIS A 58 -3.51 -19.78 -2.17
C HIS A 58 -2.67 -20.45 -3.27
N LYS A 59 -2.63 -19.86 -4.46
CA LYS A 59 -1.86 -20.35 -5.61
C LYS A 59 -0.59 -19.54 -5.88
N MET A 60 -0.39 -18.44 -5.15
CA MET A 60 0.81 -17.61 -5.28
C MET A 60 1.96 -18.27 -4.50
N LYS A 61 3.14 -18.31 -5.11
CA LYS A 61 4.37 -18.81 -4.50
C LYS A 61 5.25 -17.66 -4.06
#